data_AF-A0A3B9I633-F1
#
_entry.id   AF-A0A3B9I633-F1
#
_cell.length_a   1.000
_cell.length_b   1.000
_cell.length_c   1.000
_cell.angle_alpha   90.00
_cell.angle_beta   90.00
_cell.angle_gamma   90.00
#
_symmetry.space_group_name_H-M   'P 1'
#
loop_
_entity.id
_entity.type
_entity.pdbx_description
1 polymer ?
#
loop_
_entity_poly.entity_id
_entity_poly.type
_entity_poly.pdbx_seq_one_letter_code
_entity_poly.pdbx_strand_id
1 'polypeptide(L)' 'MKNILITGGAGFIGCELTRQLVQYGFHVIVIDSLINGEKRKS' A
#
# COMPACT_ATOMS: atom_id res chain seq x y z
N MET A 1 9.01 -11.97 -14.00
CA MET A 1 8.70 -10.77 -13.19
C MET A 1 7.74 -11.19 -12.08
N LYS A 2 8.03 -10.91 -10.80
CA LYS A 2 7.15 -11.32 -9.68
C LYS A 2 6.21 -10.16 -9.32
N ASN A 3 4.92 -10.45 -9.22
CA ASN A 3 3.92 -9.49 -8.75
C ASN A 3 3.76 -9.61 -7.22
N ILE A 4 3.63 -8.48 -6.53
CA ILE A 4 3.44 -8.44 -5.07
C ILE A 4 2.01 -7.98 -4.79
N LEU A 5 1.25 -8.79 -4.03
CA LEU A 5 -0.08 -8.44 -3.53
C LEU A 5 0.03 -8.00 -2.06
N ILE A 6 -0.52 -6.83 -1.73
CA ILE A 6 -0.58 -6.32 -0.36
C ILE A 6 -2.04 -6.13 0.02
N THR A 7 -2.44 -6.72 1.15
CA THR A 7 -3.71 -6.42 1.82
C THR A 7 -3.48 -5.36 2.90
N GLY A 8 -4.43 -4.44 3.10
CA GLY A 8 -4.27 -3.35 4.07
C GLY A 8 -3.22 -2.31 3.66
N GLY A 9 -2.95 -2.16 2.35
CA GLY A 9 -1.89 -1.31 1.83
C GLY A 9 -2.11 0.20 1.96
N ALA A 10 -3.30 0.65 2.37
CA ALA A 10 -3.58 2.06 2.69
C ALA A 10 -3.37 2.38 4.18
N GLY A 11 -3.15 1.37 5.05
CA GLY A 11 -2.80 1.57 6.45
C GLY A 11 -1.39 2.13 6.65
N PHE A 12 -1.04 2.50 7.89
CA PHE A 12 0.26 3.14 8.22
C PHE A 12 1.49 2.35 7.72
N ILE A 13 1.53 1.04 7.99
CA ILE A 13 2.63 0.18 7.54
C ILE A 13 2.49 -0.13 6.04
N GLY A 14 1.26 -0.40 5.60
CA GLY A 14 0.95 -0.77 4.23
C GLY A 14 1.40 0.28 3.23
N CYS A 15 1.13 1.56 3.50
CA CYS A 15 1.43 2.64 2.57
C CYS A 15 2.94 2.88 2.43
N GLU A 16 3.68 2.75 3.53
CA GLU A 16 5.13 2.89 3.54
C GLU A 16 5.82 1.70 2.84
N LEU A 17 5.34 0.48 3.08
CA LEU A 17 5.82 -0.71 2.38
C LEU A 17 5.55 -0.63 0.87
N THR A 18 4.32 -0.27 0.47
CA THR A 18 3.96 -0.09 -0.94
C THR A 18 4.86 0.95 -1.60
N ARG A 19 5.11 2.09 -0.93
CA ARG A 19 5.99 3.15 -1.43
C ARG A 19 7.40 2.63 -1.72
N GLN A 20 8.00 1.90 -0.79
CA GLN A 20 9.35 1.35 -0.96
C GLN A 20 9.42 0.31 -2.09
N LEU A 21 8.44 -0.60 -2.17
CA LEU A 21 8.41 -1.63 -3.22
C LEU A 21 8.26 -1.03 -4.63
N VAL A 22 7.45 0.01 -4.76
CA VAL A 22 7.34 0.76 -6.02
C VAL A 22 8.68 1.45 -6.35
N GLN A 23 9.36 2.05 -5.37
CA GLN A 23 10.68 2.65 -5.57
C GLN A 23 11.76 1.64 -6.01
N TYR A 24 11.66 0.39 -5.56
CA TYR A 24 12.53 -0.71 -6.01
C TYR A 24 12.13 -1.31 -7.36
N GLY A 25 11.10 -0.78 -8.04
CA GLY A 25 10.69 -1.23 -9.37
C GLY A 25 9.82 -2.49 -9.37
N PHE A 26 9.24 -2.87 -8.22
CA PHE A 26 8.30 -3.98 -8.18
C PHE A 26 6.93 -3.57 -8.71
N HIS A 27 6.26 -4.51 -9.39
CA HIS A 27 4.84 -4.39 -9.72
C HIS A 27 4.01 -4.81 -8.49
N VAL A 28 3.35 -3.83 -7.88
CA VAL A 28 2.59 -3.98 -6.63
C VAL A 28 1.11 -3.79 -6.89
N ILE A 29 0.29 -4.71 -6.38
CA ILE A 29 -1.17 -4.65 -6.38
C ILE A 29 -1.61 -4.51 -4.92
N VAL A 30 -2.46 -3.52 -4.64
CA VAL A 30 -2.95 -3.26 -3.27
C VAL A 30 -4.45 -3.52 -3.20
N ILE A 31 -4.88 -4.23 -2.16
CA ILE A 31 -6.28 -4.38 -1.76
C ILE A 31 -6.43 -3.82 -0.35
N ASP A 32 -7.32 -2.85 -0.19
CA ASP A 32 -7.63 -2.28 1.12
C ASP A 32 -9.14 -2.11 1.27
N SER A 33 -9.64 -2.38 2.47
CA SER A 33 -11.06 -2.22 2.79
C SER A 33 -11.43 -0.77 3.10
N LEU A 34 -10.44 0.10 3.33
CA LEU A 34 -10.56 1.53 3.65
C LEU A 34 -11.36 1.83 4.94
N ILE A 35 -11.64 0.81 5.76
CA ILE A 35 -12.47 0.93 6.97
C ILE A 35 -11.79 1.78 8.04
N ASN A 36 -10.45 1.75 8.09
CA ASN A 36 -9.63 2.44 9.10
C ASN A 36 -8.96 3.71 8.56
N GLY A 37 -9.39 4.22 7.41
CA GLY A 37 -8.79 5.41 6.79
C GLY A 37 -9.04 6.66 7.62
N GLU A 38 -8.04 7.10 8.41
CA GLU A 38 -8.06 8.44 8.97
C GLU A 38 -7.99 9.45 7.83
N LYS A 39 -9.08 10.22 7.65
CA LYS A 39 -9.09 11.38 6.79
C LYS A 39 -7.99 12.32 7.25
N ARG A 40 -6.86 12.38 6.52
CA ARG A 40 -5.94 13.51 6.64
C ARG A 40 -6.74 14.75 6.23
N LYS A 41 -7.24 15.49 7.21
CA LYS A 41 -7.78 16.83 6.99
C LYS A 41 -6.59 17.71 6.61
N SER A 42 -6.57 18.12 5.34
CA SER A 42 -5.80 19.28 4.89
C SER A 42 -6.35 20.55 5.51
#